data_AF-A0A7V5BE54-F1
#
_entry.id   AF-A0A7V5BE54-F1
#
_cell.length_a   1.000
_cell.length_b   1.000
_cell.length_c   1.000
_cell.angle_alpha   90.00
_cell.angle_beta   90.00
_cell.angle_gamma   90.00
#
_symmetry.space_group_name_H-M   'P 1'
#
loop_
_entity.id
_entity.type
_entity.pdbx_description
1 polymer ?
#
loop_
_entity_poly.entity_id
_entity_poly.type
_entity_poly.pdbx_seq_one_letter_code
_entity_poly.pdbx_strand_id
1 'polypeptide(L)'
;MRKVFGAFVVKEIKHILRDVQTLIILIGMPIVLVILFGFAVKNEVNDAKIAIIDMAKDDLSLELTHQLSASNYFILSELPGST
;
A
#
# COMPACT_ATOMS: atom_id res chain seq x y z
N MET A 1 -38.91 26.91 -13.90
CA MET A 1 -37.76 25.99 -14.04
C MET A 1 -37.02 25.70 -12.73
N ARG A 2 -36.49 26.68 -11.98
CA ARG A 2 -35.69 26.44 -10.74
C ARG A 2 -36.40 25.58 -9.66
N LYS A 3 -37.71 25.76 -9.46
CA LYS A 3 -38.49 24.98 -8.48
C LYS A 3 -38.61 23.49 -8.83
N VAL A 4 -38.72 23.18 -10.13
CA VAL A 4 -38.84 21.80 -10.63
C VAL A 4 -37.51 21.06 -10.49
N PHE A 5 -36.40 21.73 -10.80
CA PHE A 5 -35.06 21.17 -10.61
C PHE A 5 -34.77 20.86 -9.14
N GLY A 6 -35.08 21.77 -8.21
CA GLY A 6 -34.91 21.51 -6.78
C GLY A 6 -35.75 20.33 -6.28
N ALA A 7 -37.01 20.23 -6.72
CA ALA A 7 -37.87 19.10 -6.37
C ALA A 7 -37.32 17.76 -6.90
N PHE A 8 -36.72 17.76 -8.09
CA PHE A 8 -36.06 16.59 -8.67
C PHE A 8 -34.82 16.18 -7.84
N VAL A 9 -33.94 17.12 -7.51
CA VAL A 9 -32.73 16.86 -6.70
C VAL A 9 -33.10 16.25 -5.35
N VAL A 10 -34.09 16.81 -4.65
CA VAL A 10 -34.53 16.29 -3.33
C VAL A 10 -35.08 14.86 -3.45
N LYS A 11 -35.86 14.57 -4.50
CA LYS A 11 -36.39 13.22 -4.75
C LYS A 11 -35.26 12.21 -4.95
N GLU A 12 -34.30 12.53 -5.80
CA GLU A 12 -33.20 11.61 -6.15
C GLU A 12 -32.25 11.41 -4.96
N ILE A 13 -31.92 12.45 -4.19
CA ILE A 13 -31.12 12.30 -2.96
C ILE A 13 -31.83 11.35 -1.98
N LYS A 14 -33.14 11.52 -1.77
CA LYS A 14 -33.91 10.64 -0.88
C LYS A 14 -33.96 9.20 -1.39
N HIS A 15 -34.00 9.00 -2.71
CA HIS A 15 -33.94 7.67 -3.32
C HIS A 15 -32.57 7.01 -3.09
N ILE A 16 -31.48 7.72 -3.39
CA ILE A 16 -30.11 7.22 -3.24
C ILE A 16 -29.81 6.91 -1.76
N LEU A 17 -30.22 7.76 -0.83
CA LEU A 17 -30.01 7.53 0.60
C LEU A 17 -30.78 6.32 1.16
N ARG A 18 -31.93 5.97 0.55
CA ARG A 18 -32.74 4.82 0.97
C ARG A 18 -32.30 3.53 0.27
N ASP A 19 -31.68 3.63 -0.89
CA ASP A 19 -31.12 2.49 -1.62
C ASP A 19 -29.72 2.15 -1.09
N VAL A 20 -29.68 1.15 -0.21
CA VAL A 20 -28.45 0.67 0.43
C VAL A 20 -27.41 0.21 -0.59
N GLN A 21 -27.82 -0.38 -1.73
CA GLN A 21 -26.87 -0.85 -2.74
C GLN A 21 -26.17 0.32 -3.41
N THR A 22 -26.93 1.34 -3.81
CA THR A 22 -26.39 2.56 -4.41
C THR A 22 -25.48 3.30 -3.41
N LEU A 23 -25.88 3.38 -2.14
CA LEU A 23 -25.09 4.00 -1.08
C LEU A 23 -23.76 3.27 -0.84
N ILE A 24 -23.79 1.93 -0.88
CA ILE A 24 -22.57 1.10 -0.78
C ILE A 24 -21.65 1.34 -1.96
N ILE A 25 -22.15 1.49 -3.18
CA ILE A 25 -21.26 1.78 -4.33
C ILE A 25 -20.66 3.18 -4.20
N LEU A 26 -21.48 4.16 -3.80
CA LEU A 26 -21.07 5.57 -3.65
C LEU A 26 -19.93 5.74 -2.63
N ILE A 27 -19.96 4.99 -1.53
CA ILE A 27 -18.98 5.12 -0.43
C ILE A 27 -18.01 3.95 -0.35
N GLY A 28 -18.47 2.73 -0.58
CA GLY A 28 -17.66 1.52 -0.54
C GLY A 28 -16.58 1.50 -1.63
N MET A 29 -16.89 1.91 -2.86
CA MET A 29 -15.88 1.99 -3.93
C MET A 29 -14.72 2.93 -3.54
N PRO A 30 -14.94 4.21 -3.16
CA PRO A 30 -13.84 5.07 -2.75
C PRO A 30 -13.12 4.59 -1.48
N ILE A 31 -13.81 3.97 -0.52
CA ILE A 31 -13.16 3.39 0.67
C ILE A 31 -12.19 2.27 0.27
N VAL A 32 -12.64 1.33 -0.57
CA VAL A 32 -11.79 0.23 -1.06
C VAL A 32 -10.59 0.78 -1.81
N LEU A 33 -10.78 1.80 -2.65
CA LEU A 33 -9.69 2.46 -3.36
C LEU A 33 -8.66 3.06 -2.40
N VAL A 34 -9.08 3.77 -1.35
CA VAL A 34 -8.17 4.35 -0.35
C VAL A 34 -7.43 3.26 0.44
N ILE A 35 -8.11 2.17 0.82
CA ILE A 35 -7.48 1.04 1.52
C ILE A 35 -6.43 0.37 0.64
N LEU A 36 -6.78 0.06 -0.62
CA LEU A 36 -5.86 -0.54 -1.59
C LEU A 36 -4.67 0.38 -1.86
N PHE A 37 -4.91 1.69 -1.98
CA PHE A 37 -3.85 2.67 -2.14
C PHE A 37 -2.92 2.71 -0.92
N GLY A 38 -3.46 2.76 0.30
CA GLY A 38 -2.66 2.72 1.52
C GLY A 38 -1.84 1.43 1.67
N PHE A 39 -2.40 0.29 1.25
CA PHE A 39 -1.69 -0.99 1.21
C PHE A 39 -0.60 -1.02 0.12
N ALA A 40 -0.89 -0.50 -1.08
CA ALA A 40 0.07 -0.43 -2.17
C ALA A 40 1.23 0.53 -1.87
N VAL A 41 0.97 1.65 -1.18
CA VAL A 41 2.01 2.58 -0.71
C VAL A 41 2.85 1.95 0.41
N LYS A 42 2.24 1.14 1.29
CA LYS A 42 2.98 0.37 2.32
C LYS A 42 3.81 -0.78 1.76
N ASN A 43 3.68 -1.11 0.47
CA ASN A 43 4.55 -2.06 -0.23
C ASN A 43 5.91 -1.46 -0.62
N GLU A 44 6.32 -0.33 -0.01
CA GLU A 44 7.74 -0.04 0.08
C GLU A 44 8.43 -1.17 0.85
N VAL A 45 9.49 -1.70 0.26
CA VAL A 45 10.28 -2.88 0.66
C VAL A 45 10.86 -2.69 2.07
N ASN A 46 10.03 -2.73 3.09
CA ASN A 46 10.46 -2.87 4.47
C ASN A 46 10.56 -4.38 4.70
N ASP A 47 11.68 -4.83 5.26
CA ASP A 47 11.92 -6.23 5.62
C ASP A 47 12.18 -7.21 4.45
N ALA A 48 12.76 -6.76 3.33
CA ALA A 48 13.24 -7.72 2.33
C ALA A 48 14.39 -8.55 2.90
N LYS A 49 14.13 -9.84 3.10
CA LYS A 49 15.15 -10.82 3.50
C LYS A 49 16.13 -11.01 2.35
N ILE A 50 17.36 -10.55 2.53
CA ILE A 50 18.45 -10.71 1.58
C ILE A 50 19.57 -11.53 2.20
N ALA A 51 20.25 -12.32 1.38
CA ALA A 51 21.49 -12.98 1.75
C ALA A 51 22.62 -12.36 0.92
N ILE A 52 23.69 -11.91 1.59
CA ILE A 52 24.87 -11.33 0.93
C ILE A 52 25.95 -12.41 0.90
N ILE A 53 26.41 -12.74 -0.31
CA ILE A 53 27.55 -13.64 -0.51
C ILE A 53 28.73 -12.79 -0.97
N ASP A 54 29.66 -12.56 -0.07
CA ASP A 54 30.90 -11.84 -0.38
C ASP A 54 31.97 -12.81 -0.92
N MET A 55 32.20 -12.77 -2.24
CA MET A 55 33.25 -13.55 -2.91
C MET A 55 34.59 -12.81 -2.97
N ALA A 56 34.59 -11.48 -2.90
CA ALA A 56 35.80 -10.66 -3.04
C ALA A 56 36.58 -10.58 -1.73
N LYS A 57 35.88 -10.55 -0.58
CA LYS A 57 36.44 -10.47 0.77
C LYS A 57 37.43 -9.30 0.92
N ASP A 58 37.12 -8.17 0.31
CA ASP A 58 37.94 -6.95 0.38
C ASP A 58 37.26 -5.88 1.26
N ASP A 59 38.00 -4.83 1.60
CA ASP A 59 37.46 -3.78 2.49
C ASP A 59 36.28 -3.04 1.86
N LEU A 60 36.23 -2.98 0.53
CA LEU A 60 35.16 -2.34 -0.24
C LEU A 60 33.86 -3.17 -0.16
N SER A 61 33.94 -4.50 -0.29
CA SER A 61 32.80 -5.41 -0.18
C SER A 61 32.21 -5.39 1.23
N LEU A 62 33.05 -5.27 2.26
CA LEU A 62 32.62 -5.12 3.65
C LEU A 62 31.86 -3.80 3.87
N GLU A 63 32.37 -2.69 3.34
CA GLU A 63 31.74 -1.37 3.47
C GLU A 63 30.37 -1.34 2.80
N LEU A 64 30.27 -1.89 1.58
CA LEU A 64 29.01 -2.01 0.85
C LEU A 64 27.99 -2.88 1.59
N THR A 65 28.45 -4.01 2.15
CA THR A 65 27.62 -4.90 2.97
C THR A 65 27.07 -4.16 4.19
N HIS A 66 27.91 -3.36 4.86
CA HIS A 66 27.50 -2.56 6.01
C HIS A 66 26.49 -1.47 5.64
N GLN A 67 26.69 -0.77 4.52
CA GLN A 67 25.75 0.24 4.02
C GLN A 67 24.37 -0.36 3.66
N LEU A 68 24.35 -1.53 3.03
CA LEU A 68 23.12 -2.26 2.70
C LEU A 68 22.38 -2.70 3.98
N SER A 69 23.11 -3.19 4.98
CA SER A 69 22.56 -3.67 6.26
C SER A 69 22.11 -2.54 7.19
N ALA A 70 22.70 -1.35 7.07
CA ALA A 70 22.32 -0.17 7.85
C ALA A 70 21.03 0.49 7.34
N SER A 71 20.56 0.10 6.15
CA SER A 71 19.30 0.58 5.60
C SER A 71 18.12 -0.23 6.16
N ASN A 72 17.04 0.43 6.59
CA ASN A 72 15.83 -0.23 7.11
C ASN A 72 15.03 -1.02 6.04
N TYR A 73 15.55 -1.11 4.82
CA TYR A 73 14.91 -1.79 3.70
C TYR A 73 15.23 -3.29 3.67
N PHE A 74 16.37 -3.70 4.25
CA PHE A 74 16.91 -5.05 4.09
C PHE A 74 17.20 -5.73 5.43
N ILE A 75 16.71 -6.96 5.58
CA ILE A 75 17.07 -7.83 6.70
C ILE A 75 18.05 -8.87 6.18
N LEU A 76 19.25 -8.91 6.78
CA LEU A 76 20.18 -10.01 6.53
C LEU A 76 19.60 -11.32 7.08
N SER A 77 19.30 -12.27 6.20
CA SER A 77 18.99 -13.63 6.60
C SER A 77 20.24 -14.50 6.52
N GLU A 78 20.50 -15.27 7.58
CA GLU A 78 21.56 -16.29 7.57
C GLU A 78 21.36 -17.26 6.40
N LEU A 79 22.47 -17.58 5.72
CA LEU A 79 22.48 -18.54 4.63
C LEU A 79 22.03 -19.91 5.15
N PRO A 80 21.01 -20.56 4.56
CA PRO A 80 20.67 -21.92 4.93
C PRO A 80 21.83 -22.86 4.57
N GLY A 81 22.60 -23.28 5.58
CA GLY A 81 23.72 -24.21 5.43
C GLY A 81 25.04 -23.85 6.11
N SER A 82 25.07 -22.88 7.04
CA SER A 82 26.30 -22.46 7.75
C SER A 82 26.51 -23.10 9.15
N THR A 83 25.88 -24.26 9.43
CA THR A 83 26.26 -25.14 10.57
C THR A 83 27.22 -26.22 10.14
#